data_AF-A0A7R8WQC6-F1
#
_entry.id   AF-A0A7R8WQC6-F1
#
_cell.length_a   1.000
_cell.length_b   1.000
_cell.length_c   1.000
_cell.angle_alpha   90.00
_cell.angle_beta   90.00
_cell.angle_gamma   90.00
#
_symmetry.space_group_name_H-M   'P 1'
#
loop_
_entity.id
_entity.type
_entity.pdbx_description
1 polymer ?
#
loop_
_entity_poly.entity_id
_entity_poly.type
_entity_poly.pdbx_seq_one_letter_code
_entity_poly.pdbx_strand_id
1 'polypeptide(L)'
;NEFPFNDREIRRKHISEDHIDEVEALEHDNGTVSFFVQKTFHFEEKMSNCSLDDEITLVNMPLIAILSAAKAMNESLYNYLRFALLTVDEAKHFTNTRKVREWLFEGYQSEIISTIIDKIESLPPELLPPGDILPPEYAKGKFGLYLNNETDDGWYNIKNGADDIKEVGVVAEWEYSDVLPASYWLGNKSDSSDSECHKIIGTDGTMFHPNMDKDEKVYIFNTDLCRSIYAVYRKEIEHRGIKGYRYEVPEEVLYGWEKNPDNRCFCLEELDNSEACLGDGLLDLSGCENHVPLIMSLPHFLSAEQSTMDMVAGGLSPSEEEHQTYLEIEPLTGLPLRLAKKVQFNLKISHELTGLVAMADFIKHGNTTILPLVWVNEYTELDEENADRWKDKVGRLIKGNEIGRWVLLAVGLAVAALGAVLFFRGKKRMNI
;
A
#
# COMPACT_ATOMS: atom_id res chain seq x y z
N ASN A 1 4.82 37.21 6.23
CA ASN A 1 5.04 36.21 7.29
C ASN A 1 5.07 34.85 6.62
N GLU A 2 6.19 34.60 5.94
CA GLU A 2 6.44 33.39 5.17
C GLU A 2 6.67 32.24 6.14
N PHE A 3 6.07 31.08 5.86
CA PHE A 3 6.49 29.82 6.47
C PHE A 3 7.99 29.64 6.16
N PRO A 4 8.85 29.36 7.15
CA PRO A 4 10.30 29.33 6.94
C PRO A 4 10.80 28.10 6.15
N PHE A 5 9.89 27.28 5.61
CA PHE A 5 10.22 26.07 4.87
C PHE A 5 9.72 26.19 3.43
N ASN A 6 10.64 26.02 2.49
CA ASN A 6 10.34 25.87 1.08
C ASN A 6 10.32 24.37 0.80
N ASP A 7 9.13 23.77 0.85
CA ASP A 7 8.94 22.35 0.56
C ASP A 7 9.30 22.11 -0.91
N ARG A 8 10.47 21.49 -1.13
CA ARG A 8 11.01 21.21 -2.46
C ARG A 8 11.05 19.72 -2.68
N GLU A 9 10.24 19.25 -3.62
CA GLU A 9 10.27 17.87 -4.06
C GLU A 9 11.63 17.54 -4.69
N ILE A 10 12.32 16.52 -4.16
CA ILE A 10 13.52 15.94 -4.76
C ILE A 10 13.06 14.71 -5.54
N ARG A 11 13.05 14.83 -6.88
CA ARG A 11 12.46 13.82 -7.78
C ARG A 11 13.46 12.72 -8.17
N ARG A 12 12.98 11.48 -8.09
CA ARG A 12 13.52 10.21 -8.65
C ARG A 12 14.84 9.69 -8.05
N LYS A 13 14.67 8.77 -7.11
CA LYS A 13 15.66 7.72 -6.79
C LYS A 13 15.04 6.38 -7.17
N HIS A 14 15.67 5.69 -8.10
CA HIS A 14 15.27 4.35 -8.50
C HIS A 14 15.99 3.36 -7.61
N ILE A 15 15.20 2.55 -6.94
CA ILE A 15 15.64 1.39 -6.18
C ILE A 15 15.01 0.22 -6.92
N SER A 16 15.82 -0.70 -7.41
CA SER A 16 15.31 -1.98 -7.87
C SER A 16 15.05 -2.85 -6.64
N GLU A 17 13.83 -3.35 -6.54
CA GLU A 17 13.52 -4.47 -5.68
C GLU A 17 13.81 -5.72 -6.52
N ASP A 18 15.04 -6.23 -6.42
CA ASP A 18 15.52 -7.24 -7.38
C ASP A 18 14.97 -8.65 -7.09
N HIS A 19 14.58 -8.97 -5.84
CA HIS A 19 14.18 -10.32 -5.45
C HIS A 19 13.06 -10.28 -4.41
N ILE A 20 11.84 -10.61 -4.84
CA ILE A 20 10.87 -11.30 -3.97
C ILE A 20 11.24 -12.77 -4.05
N ASP A 21 12.11 -13.23 -3.15
CA ASP A 21 12.29 -14.67 -2.97
C ASP A 21 11.12 -15.16 -2.11
N GLU A 22 10.22 -15.95 -2.70
CA GLU A 22 9.37 -16.83 -1.90
C GLU A 22 10.28 -17.84 -1.24
N VAL A 23 10.61 -17.60 0.04
CA VAL A 23 11.53 -18.43 0.81
C VAL A 23 10.80 -19.73 1.16
N GLU A 24 10.81 -20.67 0.21
CA GLU A 24 10.17 -21.99 0.24
C GLU A 24 8.63 -21.96 0.35
N ALA A 25 7.96 -21.99 -0.81
CA ALA A 25 6.53 -22.22 -0.87
C ALA A 25 6.17 -23.66 -0.46
N LEU A 26 5.24 -23.81 0.48
CA LEU A 26 4.72 -25.08 0.97
C LEU A 26 3.29 -25.28 0.44
N GLU A 27 3.09 -26.32 -0.36
CA GLU A 27 1.76 -26.72 -0.83
C GLU A 27 1.07 -27.62 0.20
N HIS A 28 -0.22 -27.40 0.41
CA HIS A 28 -1.04 -28.11 1.38
C HIS A 28 -2.17 -28.91 0.71
N ASP A 29 -2.57 -30.02 1.32
CA ASP A 29 -3.64 -30.91 0.81
C ASP A 29 -5.03 -30.23 0.72
N ASN A 30 -5.22 -29.09 1.40
CA ASN A 30 -6.44 -28.31 1.40
C ASN A 30 -6.53 -27.27 0.24
N GLY A 31 -5.63 -27.34 -0.75
CA GLY A 31 -5.66 -26.44 -1.90
C GLY A 31 -5.09 -25.04 -1.62
N THR A 32 -4.22 -24.91 -0.62
CA THR A 32 -3.51 -23.65 -0.33
C THR A 32 -2.00 -23.80 -0.46
N VAL A 33 -1.32 -22.67 -0.62
CA VAL A 33 0.14 -22.56 -0.67
C VAL A 33 0.54 -21.50 0.34
N SER A 34 1.53 -21.80 1.17
CA SER A 34 2.06 -20.84 2.14
C SER A 34 3.51 -20.48 1.87
N PHE A 35 3.87 -19.23 2.10
CA PHE A 35 5.21 -18.69 1.85
C PHE A 35 5.46 -17.44 2.69
N PHE A 36 6.73 -17.02 2.71
CA PHE A 36 7.15 -15.71 3.20
C PHE A 36 7.59 -14.85 2.02
N VAL A 37 7.24 -13.57 2.05
CA VAL A 37 7.66 -12.58 1.04
C VAL A 37 8.86 -11.84 1.59
N GLN A 38 10.07 -12.20 1.17
CA GLN A 38 11.27 -11.46 1.55
C GLN A 38 11.56 -10.33 0.55
N LYS A 39 11.73 -9.10 1.03
CA LYS A 39 12.02 -7.93 0.18
C LYS A 39 13.47 -7.47 0.32
N THR A 40 14.13 -7.25 -0.82
CA THR A 40 15.49 -6.73 -0.88
C THR A 40 15.61 -5.55 -1.83
N PHE A 41 16.21 -4.46 -1.37
CA PHE A 41 16.35 -3.21 -2.09
C PHE A 41 17.78 -2.96 -2.56
N HIS A 42 17.94 -2.67 -3.85
CA HIS A 42 19.21 -2.29 -4.46
C HIS A 42 19.11 -0.90 -5.08
N PHE A 43 20.06 -0.03 -4.75
CA PHE A 43 20.07 1.32 -5.32
C PHE A 43 20.61 1.33 -6.75
N GLU A 44 19.81 1.82 -7.69
CA GLU A 44 20.16 1.92 -9.10
C GLU A 44 20.51 3.36 -9.47
N GLU A 45 21.80 3.69 -9.35
CA GLU A 45 22.32 5.04 -9.59
C GLU A 45 22.04 5.53 -11.02
N LYS A 46 22.12 4.65 -12.02
CA LYS A 46 21.91 5.02 -13.44
C LYS A 46 20.48 5.42 -13.77
N MET A 47 19.52 4.96 -12.98
CA MET A 47 18.09 5.24 -13.12
C MET A 47 17.63 6.36 -12.17
N SER A 48 18.55 6.88 -11.36
CA SER A 48 18.33 7.94 -10.39
C SER A 48 18.90 9.26 -10.89
N ASN A 49 18.18 10.36 -10.68
CA ASN A 49 18.69 11.71 -10.98
C ASN A 49 19.40 12.34 -9.77
N CYS A 50 19.58 11.57 -8.70
CA CYS A 50 20.01 12.00 -7.38
C CYS A 50 20.96 10.97 -6.77
N SER A 51 21.87 11.41 -5.90
CA SER A 51 22.83 10.56 -5.19
C SER A 51 22.31 10.15 -3.82
N LEU A 52 22.67 8.95 -3.35
CA LEU A 52 22.44 8.57 -1.95
C LEU A 52 23.15 9.48 -0.93
N ASP A 53 24.16 10.25 -1.36
CA ASP A 53 24.84 11.26 -0.54
C ASP A 53 24.16 12.63 -0.52
N ASP A 54 23.08 12.82 -1.26
CA ASP A 54 22.29 14.05 -1.20
C ASP A 54 21.71 14.22 0.21
N GLU A 55 21.82 15.43 0.74
CA GLU A 55 21.28 15.78 2.06
C GLU A 55 19.83 16.23 1.95
N ILE A 56 18.97 15.69 2.81
CA ILE A 56 17.57 16.05 2.94
C ILE A 56 17.29 16.41 4.39
N THR A 57 16.60 17.53 4.58
CA THR A 57 16.08 17.96 5.88
C THR A 57 14.66 17.47 6.03
N LEU A 58 14.43 16.61 7.01
CA LEU A 58 13.10 16.14 7.39
C LEU A 58 12.83 16.49 8.85
N VAL A 59 11.56 16.37 9.26
CA VAL A 59 11.21 16.43 10.68
C VAL A 59 11.88 15.31 11.45
N ASN A 60 12.11 15.53 12.74
CA ASN A 60 12.67 14.54 13.64
C ASN A 60 11.64 13.44 13.90
N MET A 61 11.57 12.47 12.98
CA MET A 61 10.61 11.36 13.01
C MET A 61 10.71 10.53 14.29
N PRO A 62 11.91 10.11 14.78
CA PRO A 62 12.01 9.40 16.07
C PRO A 62 11.39 10.15 17.24
N LEU A 63 11.61 11.47 17.30
CA LEU A 63 11.06 12.32 18.38
C LEU A 63 9.54 12.27 18.39
N ILE A 64 8.93 12.49 17.22
CA ILE A 64 7.48 12.58 17.07
C ILE A 64 6.86 11.20 17.28
N ALA A 65 7.42 10.16 16.67
CA ALA A 65 6.96 8.78 16.78
C ALA A 65 6.91 8.30 18.24
N ILE A 66 8.03 8.39 18.96
CA ILE A 66 8.13 7.91 20.34
C ILE A 66 7.21 8.67 21.28
N LEU A 67 7.15 10.01 21.17
CA LEU A 67 6.28 10.79 22.05
C LEU A 67 4.80 10.55 21.79
N SER A 68 4.43 10.35 20.52
CA SER A 68 3.04 10.05 20.15
C SER A 68 2.64 8.66 20.62
N ALA A 69 3.50 7.66 20.41
CA ALA A 69 3.27 6.30 20.90
C ALA A 69 3.18 6.27 22.43
N ALA A 70 4.12 6.92 23.12
CA ALA A 70 4.10 7.02 24.58
C ALA A 70 2.83 7.69 25.11
N LYS A 71 2.36 8.74 24.42
CA LYS A 71 1.13 9.47 24.75
C LYS A 71 -0.12 8.60 24.55
N ALA A 72 -0.19 7.87 23.44
CA ALA A 72 -1.28 6.94 23.15
C ALA A 72 -1.36 5.80 24.17
N MET A 73 -0.21 5.29 24.62
CA MET A 73 -0.14 4.24 25.64
C MET A 73 -0.48 4.76 27.04
N ASN A 74 0.20 5.82 27.49
CA ASN A 74 0.04 6.34 28.86
C ASN A 74 0.60 7.76 29.06
N GLU A 75 -0.19 8.66 29.68
CA GLU A 75 0.23 10.03 30.03
C GLU A 75 1.50 10.12 30.90
N SER A 76 1.66 9.21 31.85
CA SER A 76 2.81 9.23 32.77
C SER A 76 4.08 8.85 32.03
N LEU A 77 4.00 7.86 31.15
CA LEU A 77 5.09 7.45 30.27
C LEU A 77 5.49 8.59 29.33
N TYR A 78 4.50 9.22 28.66
CA TYR A 78 4.75 10.41 27.82
C TYR A 78 5.50 11.49 28.58
N ASN A 79 5.03 11.87 29.78
CA ASN A 79 5.69 12.90 30.57
C ASN A 79 7.11 12.49 30.97
N TYR A 80 7.32 11.24 31.40
CA TYR A 80 8.64 10.73 31.76
C TYR A 80 9.63 10.79 30.58
N LEU A 81 9.25 10.25 29.42
CA LEU A 81 10.10 10.24 28.23
C LEU A 81 10.33 11.67 27.70
N ARG A 82 9.30 12.51 27.68
CA ARG A 82 9.42 13.93 27.34
C ARG A 82 10.47 14.63 28.21
N PHE A 83 10.47 14.43 29.53
CA PHE A 83 11.46 15.02 30.42
C PHE A 83 12.86 14.45 30.19
N ALA A 84 12.98 13.14 29.93
CA ALA A 84 14.26 12.51 29.62
C ALA A 84 14.90 13.07 28.33
N LEU A 85 14.07 13.41 27.34
CA LEU A 85 14.54 13.94 26.06
C LEU A 85 14.96 15.42 26.11
N LEU A 86 14.62 16.19 27.15
CA LEU A 86 15.05 17.60 27.26
C LEU A 86 16.58 17.77 27.30
N THR A 87 17.31 16.74 27.75
CA THR A 87 18.78 16.76 27.82
C THR A 87 19.45 16.24 26.55
N VAL A 88 18.69 15.63 25.64
CA VAL A 88 19.21 15.07 24.38
C VAL A 88 19.33 16.19 23.36
N ASP A 89 20.49 16.32 22.71
CA ASP A 89 20.72 17.43 21.78
C ASP A 89 19.88 17.29 20.52
N GLU A 90 19.81 16.07 19.96
CA GLU A 90 18.96 15.73 18.81
C GLU A 90 17.48 16.14 19.03
N ALA A 91 16.94 15.98 20.25
CA ALA A 91 15.56 16.31 20.59
C ALA A 91 15.27 17.83 20.69
N LYS A 92 16.31 18.67 20.73
CA LYS A 92 16.16 20.15 20.70
C LYS A 92 15.89 20.67 19.30
N HIS A 93 16.15 19.86 18.27
CA HIS A 93 15.96 20.20 16.87
C HIS A 93 14.74 19.49 16.31
N PHE A 94 13.76 20.27 15.86
CA PHE A 94 12.54 19.73 15.24
C PHE A 94 12.81 19.09 13.87
N THR A 95 13.85 19.53 13.20
CA THR A 95 14.30 18.97 11.93
C THR A 95 15.71 18.43 12.05
N ASN A 96 16.03 17.47 11.20
CA ASN A 96 17.35 16.87 11.09
C ASN A 96 17.73 16.82 9.60
N THR A 97 18.97 17.15 9.28
CA THR A 97 19.50 17.06 7.92
C THR A 97 20.44 15.87 7.86
N ARG A 98 20.11 14.90 7.00
CA ARG A 98 20.89 13.67 6.82
C ARG A 98 20.96 13.30 5.35
N LYS A 99 21.91 12.44 5.02
CA LYS A 99 22.01 11.87 3.68
C LYS A 99 20.84 10.92 3.44
N VAL A 100 20.46 10.74 2.18
CA VAL A 100 19.37 9.81 1.86
C VAL A 100 19.70 8.36 2.21
N ARG A 101 20.95 7.91 2.07
CA ARG A 101 21.37 6.58 2.56
C ARG A 101 21.06 6.38 4.05
N GLU A 102 21.21 7.43 4.87
CA GLU A 102 20.97 7.40 6.30
C GLU A 102 19.47 7.43 6.62
N TRP A 103 18.68 8.17 5.83
CA TRP A 103 17.22 8.20 5.99
C TRP A 103 16.54 6.88 5.59
N LEU A 104 17.10 6.16 4.61
CA LEU A 104 16.51 4.93 4.06
C LEU A 104 17.17 3.68 4.65
N PHE A 105 18.19 3.15 3.97
CA PHE A 105 18.67 1.77 4.14
C PHE A 105 19.78 1.60 5.18
N GLU A 106 20.76 2.51 5.24
CA GLU A 106 21.90 2.37 6.18
C GLU A 106 21.50 2.68 7.63
N GLY A 107 20.48 3.53 7.76
CA GLY A 107 20.07 4.17 8.99
C GLY A 107 21.13 5.09 9.59
N TYR A 108 20.73 5.89 10.57
CA TYR A 108 21.65 6.64 11.41
C TYR A 108 21.46 6.27 12.89
N GLN A 109 22.51 6.43 13.70
CA GLN A 109 22.39 6.26 15.14
C GLN A 109 21.60 7.43 15.73
N SER A 110 20.43 7.16 16.29
CA SER A 110 19.60 8.17 16.94
C SER A 110 19.95 8.25 18.43
N GLU A 111 20.34 9.43 18.90
CA GLU A 111 20.52 9.71 20.32
C GLU A 111 19.20 9.61 21.06
N ILE A 112 18.08 9.97 20.41
CA ILE A 112 16.74 9.82 20.94
C ILE A 112 16.43 8.34 21.20
N ILE A 113 16.53 7.46 20.19
CA ILE A 113 16.19 6.04 20.36
C ILE A 113 17.10 5.40 21.40
N SER A 114 18.41 5.68 21.34
CA SER A 114 19.39 5.12 22.28
C SER A 114 19.08 5.56 23.73
N THR A 115 18.74 6.83 23.94
CA THR A 115 18.33 7.35 25.26
C THR A 115 17.05 6.67 25.74
N ILE A 116 16.08 6.43 24.85
CA ILE A 116 14.80 5.84 25.23
C ILE A 116 14.97 4.37 25.63
N ILE A 117 15.79 3.61 24.91
CA ILE A 117 16.17 2.24 25.30
C ILE A 117 16.75 2.25 26.72
N ASP A 118 17.77 3.07 26.98
CA ASP A 118 18.39 3.17 28.33
C ASP A 118 17.37 3.56 29.41
N LYS A 119 16.41 4.44 29.09
CA LYS A 119 15.39 4.93 30.04
C LYS A 119 14.29 3.91 30.30
N ILE A 120 13.91 3.10 29.32
CA ILE A 120 12.92 2.03 29.47
C ILE A 120 13.55 0.87 30.22
N GLU A 121 14.76 0.45 29.87
CA GLU A 121 15.47 -0.66 30.53
C GLU A 121 15.77 -0.36 32.01
N SER A 122 15.88 0.91 32.38
CA SER A 122 16.09 1.33 33.77
C SER A 122 14.79 1.43 34.60
N LEU A 123 13.61 1.29 33.98
CA LEU A 123 12.34 1.25 34.69
C LEU A 123 11.99 -0.16 35.15
N PRO A 124 11.40 -0.32 36.35
CA PRO A 124 10.76 -1.56 36.74
C PRO A 124 9.68 -1.96 35.72
N PRO A 125 9.61 -3.24 35.29
CA PRO A 125 8.62 -3.70 34.31
C PRO A 125 7.17 -3.40 34.71
N GLU A 126 6.89 -3.31 36.01
CA GLU A 126 5.55 -3.00 36.54
C GLU A 126 5.08 -1.57 36.24
N LEU A 127 6.00 -0.68 35.85
CA LEU A 127 5.69 0.71 35.48
C LEU A 127 5.53 0.90 33.96
N LEU A 128 5.86 -0.11 33.16
CA LEU A 128 5.73 -0.07 31.71
C LEU A 128 4.30 -0.51 31.33
N PRO A 129 3.59 0.25 30.47
CA PRO A 129 2.34 -0.23 29.92
C PRO A 129 2.59 -1.49 29.07
N PRO A 130 1.57 -2.36 28.90
CA PRO A 130 1.69 -3.49 27.98
C PRO A 130 1.92 -3.00 26.54
N GLY A 131 2.77 -3.71 25.81
CA GLY A 131 3.17 -3.37 24.44
C GLY A 131 4.58 -2.76 24.37
N ASP A 132 5.15 -2.77 23.17
CA ASP A 132 6.48 -2.23 22.92
C ASP A 132 6.37 -0.81 22.33
N ILE A 133 7.06 0.15 22.95
CA ILE A 133 7.13 1.55 22.44
C ILE A 133 8.04 1.63 21.21
N LEU A 134 9.04 0.75 21.14
CA LEU A 134 10.02 0.68 20.07
C LEU A 134 9.89 -0.68 19.38
N PRO A 135 9.56 -0.69 18.08
CA PRO A 135 9.61 -1.90 17.29
C PRO A 135 10.99 -2.58 17.32
N PRO A 136 11.07 -3.92 17.21
CA PRO A 136 12.32 -4.69 17.32
C PRO A 136 13.43 -4.23 16.38
N GLU A 137 13.08 -3.73 15.19
CA GLU A 137 14.03 -3.22 14.20
C GLU A 137 14.86 -2.03 14.71
N TYR A 138 14.30 -1.23 15.62
CA TYR A 138 14.95 -0.06 16.19
C TYR A 138 15.69 -0.37 17.50
N ALA A 139 15.65 -1.61 18.00
CA ALA A 139 16.26 -2.02 19.27
C ALA A 139 17.78 -1.81 19.34
N LYS A 140 18.46 -1.58 18.21
CA LYS A 140 19.89 -1.27 18.14
C LYS A 140 20.19 0.25 18.20
N GLY A 141 19.18 1.09 18.42
CA GLY A 141 19.33 2.55 18.49
C GLY A 141 19.52 3.25 17.14
N LYS A 142 19.36 2.51 16.02
CA LYS A 142 19.38 3.08 14.68
C LYS A 142 17.97 3.48 14.25
N PHE A 143 17.85 4.51 13.42
CA PHE A 143 16.62 4.88 12.72
C PHE A 143 16.86 4.93 11.20
N GLY A 144 15.89 4.48 10.42
CA GLY A 144 15.82 4.60 8.97
C GLY A 144 14.52 3.98 8.48
N LEU A 145 13.93 4.53 7.42
CA LEU A 145 12.60 4.14 6.91
C LEU A 145 12.56 2.71 6.34
N TYR A 146 13.70 2.21 5.85
CA TYR A 146 13.83 0.87 5.26
C TYR A 146 15.04 0.14 5.87
N LEU A 147 15.20 0.24 7.20
CA LEU A 147 16.25 -0.48 7.94
C LEU A 147 16.15 -2.01 7.81
N ASN A 148 14.94 -2.49 7.55
CA ASN A 148 14.55 -3.89 7.45
C ASN A 148 14.82 -4.47 6.06
N ASN A 149 15.91 -4.08 5.40
CA ASN A 149 16.31 -4.76 4.18
C ASN A 149 16.54 -6.26 4.51
N GLU A 150 16.00 -7.16 3.69
CA GLU A 150 16.06 -8.61 3.87
C GLU A 150 15.13 -9.18 4.97
N THR A 151 14.11 -8.44 5.44
CA THR A 151 13.03 -9.02 6.25
C THR A 151 11.84 -9.45 5.39
N ASP A 152 10.93 -10.24 5.97
CA ASP A 152 9.68 -10.61 5.35
C ASP A 152 8.49 -9.75 5.79
N ASP A 153 7.48 -9.65 4.92
CA ASP A 153 6.20 -8.97 5.20
C ASP A 153 5.18 -9.90 5.90
N GLY A 154 5.69 -10.94 6.56
CA GLY A 154 4.91 -11.93 7.27
C GLY A 154 4.60 -13.20 6.47
N TRP A 155 3.97 -14.15 7.17
CA TRP A 155 3.54 -15.42 6.62
C TRP A 155 2.22 -15.28 5.86
N TYR A 156 2.21 -15.70 4.59
CA TYR A 156 1.02 -15.74 3.74
C TYR A 156 0.55 -17.17 3.53
N ASN A 157 -0.77 -17.35 3.45
CA ASN A 157 -1.41 -18.56 2.95
C ASN A 157 -2.43 -18.18 1.88
N ILE A 158 -2.19 -18.56 0.64
CA ILE A 158 -3.05 -18.22 -0.50
C ILE A 158 -3.70 -19.46 -1.07
N LYS A 159 -4.86 -19.30 -1.70
CA LYS A 159 -5.53 -20.37 -2.43
C LYS A 159 -4.85 -20.64 -3.77
N ASN A 160 -4.60 -21.90 -4.09
CA ASN A 160 -3.90 -22.29 -5.33
C ASN A 160 -4.84 -22.43 -6.55
N GLY A 161 -6.16 -22.30 -6.34
CA GLY A 161 -7.17 -22.39 -7.40
C GLY A 161 -7.50 -23.81 -7.89
N ALA A 162 -7.04 -24.86 -7.20
CA ALA A 162 -7.35 -26.25 -7.55
C ALA A 162 -8.84 -26.59 -7.41
N ASP A 163 -9.50 -26.06 -6.37
CA ASP A 163 -10.93 -26.24 -6.12
C ASP A 163 -11.79 -25.29 -6.96
N ASP A 164 -11.45 -24.00 -6.98
CA ASP A 164 -12.06 -22.99 -7.84
C ASP A 164 -10.99 -22.03 -8.36
N ILE A 165 -10.81 -22.00 -9.69
CA ILE A 165 -9.84 -21.13 -10.36
C ILE A 165 -10.13 -19.63 -10.13
N LYS A 166 -11.36 -19.26 -9.74
CA LYS A 166 -11.71 -17.89 -9.35
C LYS A 166 -11.07 -17.44 -8.05
N GLU A 167 -10.61 -18.38 -7.24
CA GLU A 167 -9.97 -18.09 -5.95
C GLU A 167 -8.45 -18.14 -6.00
N VAL A 168 -7.84 -18.38 -7.17
CA VAL A 168 -6.38 -18.41 -7.29
C VAL A 168 -5.74 -17.11 -6.81
N GLY A 169 -4.71 -17.22 -5.97
CA GLY A 169 -3.99 -16.08 -5.41
C GLY A 169 -4.73 -15.34 -4.30
N VAL A 170 -5.98 -15.71 -3.97
CA VAL A 170 -6.71 -15.09 -2.87
C VAL A 170 -6.04 -15.43 -1.55
N VAL A 171 -5.78 -14.41 -0.74
CA VAL A 171 -5.20 -14.57 0.60
C VAL A 171 -6.25 -15.18 1.51
N ALA A 172 -5.98 -16.40 1.99
CA ALA A 172 -6.83 -17.08 2.96
C ALA A 172 -6.45 -16.65 4.39
N GLU A 173 -5.16 -16.56 4.68
CA GLU A 173 -4.64 -16.14 5.98
C GLU A 173 -3.37 -15.31 5.80
N TRP A 174 -3.18 -14.35 6.71
CA TRP A 174 -1.93 -13.64 6.92
C TRP A 174 -1.61 -13.68 8.42
N GLU A 175 -0.35 -13.96 8.77
CA GLU A 175 0.07 -14.14 10.17
C GLU A 175 -0.81 -15.13 10.94
N TYR A 176 -1.14 -16.26 10.28
CA TYR A 176 -1.94 -17.35 10.83
C TYR A 176 -3.37 -16.96 11.23
N SER A 177 -3.91 -15.89 10.66
CA SER A 177 -5.26 -15.38 10.89
C SER A 177 -5.95 -15.00 9.58
N ASP A 178 -7.26 -15.25 9.49
CA ASP A 178 -8.13 -14.83 8.38
C ASP A 178 -8.71 -13.42 8.57
N VAL A 179 -8.42 -12.81 9.72
CA VAL A 179 -8.79 -11.43 10.07
C VAL A 179 -7.61 -10.66 10.65
N LEU A 180 -7.59 -9.37 10.39
CA LEU A 180 -6.58 -8.45 10.91
C LEU A 180 -6.71 -8.25 12.42
N PRO A 181 -5.60 -7.93 13.12
CA PRO A 181 -5.62 -7.66 14.55
C PRO A 181 -6.62 -6.55 14.91
N ALA A 182 -7.38 -6.75 16.01
CA ALA A 182 -8.36 -5.78 16.49
C ALA A 182 -7.74 -4.43 16.93
N SER A 183 -6.41 -4.34 17.04
CA SER A 183 -5.70 -3.09 17.29
C SER A 183 -5.56 -2.21 16.05
N TYR A 184 -5.68 -2.79 14.84
CA TYR A 184 -5.45 -2.08 13.60
C TYR A 184 -6.57 -1.08 13.33
N TRP A 185 -7.82 -1.46 13.60
CA TRP A 185 -9.00 -0.65 13.32
C TRP A 185 -9.98 -0.75 14.49
N LEU A 186 -10.75 0.31 14.78
CA LEU A 186 -11.72 0.26 15.90
C LEU A 186 -12.82 -0.79 15.70
N GLY A 187 -13.10 -1.17 14.45
CA GLY A 187 -14.27 -1.97 14.11
C GLY A 187 -15.58 -1.25 14.44
N ASN A 188 -16.73 -1.87 14.14
CA ASN A 188 -18.00 -1.35 14.64
C ASN A 188 -18.10 -1.72 16.12
N LYS A 189 -18.28 -0.75 17.04
CA LYS A 189 -18.22 -0.93 18.52
C LYS A 189 -19.12 -2.05 19.10
N SER A 190 -19.99 -2.68 18.31
CA SER A 190 -20.84 -3.80 18.72
C SER A 190 -20.22 -5.19 18.51
N ASP A 191 -19.23 -5.35 17.62
CA ASP A 191 -18.48 -6.60 17.40
C ASP A 191 -17.23 -6.26 16.58
N SER A 192 -16.09 -6.03 17.25
CA SER A 192 -14.86 -5.57 16.60
C SER A 192 -14.31 -6.58 15.59
N SER A 193 -14.59 -7.88 15.77
CA SER A 193 -14.14 -8.96 14.88
C SER A 193 -15.05 -9.23 13.67
N ASP A 194 -16.27 -8.69 13.61
CA ASP A 194 -17.21 -8.88 12.48
C ASP A 194 -17.31 -7.63 11.57
N SER A 195 -16.38 -6.68 11.75
CA SER A 195 -16.29 -5.50 10.90
C SER A 195 -15.59 -5.84 9.58
N GLU A 196 -16.16 -5.41 8.46
CA GLU A 196 -15.51 -5.48 7.13
C GLU A 196 -14.09 -4.89 7.12
N CYS A 197 -13.79 -3.95 8.03
CA CYS A 197 -12.47 -3.33 8.15
C CYS A 197 -11.35 -4.28 8.55
N HIS A 198 -11.67 -5.38 9.24
CA HIS A 198 -10.68 -6.38 9.65
C HIS A 198 -10.58 -7.54 8.67
N LYS A 199 -11.44 -7.61 7.66
CA LYS A 199 -11.45 -8.75 6.72
C LYS A 199 -10.28 -8.64 5.75
N ILE A 200 -9.59 -9.77 5.56
CA ILE A 200 -8.63 -9.96 4.50
C ILE A 200 -9.39 -10.41 3.26
N ILE A 201 -9.42 -9.56 2.24
CA ILE A 201 -10.17 -9.75 1.00
C ILE A 201 -9.25 -9.53 -0.20
N GLY A 202 -9.31 -10.46 -1.16
CA GLY A 202 -8.62 -10.35 -2.43
C GLY A 202 -7.28 -11.07 -2.46
N THR A 203 -6.47 -10.73 -3.46
CA THR A 203 -5.11 -11.27 -3.61
C THR A 203 -4.08 -10.34 -2.97
N ASP A 204 -2.81 -10.73 -2.95
CA ASP A 204 -1.69 -9.86 -2.57
C ASP A 204 -1.30 -8.84 -3.67
N GLY A 205 -1.98 -8.90 -4.83
CA GLY A 205 -1.72 -8.04 -5.98
C GLY A 205 -0.74 -8.61 -7.02
N THR A 206 -0.13 -9.77 -6.76
CA THR A 206 0.85 -10.41 -7.67
C THR A 206 0.19 -11.16 -8.82
N MET A 207 -1.03 -11.66 -8.61
CA MET A 207 -1.86 -12.31 -9.62
C MET A 207 -3.35 -12.16 -9.32
N PHE A 208 -4.18 -12.40 -10.33
CA PHE A 208 -5.64 -12.34 -10.27
C PHE A 208 -6.26 -13.52 -11.00
N HIS A 209 -7.55 -13.78 -10.76
CA HIS A 209 -8.23 -14.88 -11.42
C HIS A 209 -8.39 -14.65 -12.94
N PRO A 210 -8.45 -15.73 -13.73
CA PRO A 210 -8.71 -15.63 -15.17
C PRO A 210 -10.15 -15.22 -15.47
N ASN A 211 -10.37 -14.78 -16.72
CA ASN A 211 -11.66 -14.32 -17.25
C ASN A 211 -12.26 -13.15 -16.46
N MET A 212 -11.46 -12.12 -16.24
CA MET A 212 -11.86 -10.93 -15.50
C MET A 212 -13.00 -10.16 -16.19
N ASP A 213 -13.95 -9.70 -15.39
CA ASP A 213 -15.05 -8.83 -15.79
C ASP A 213 -14.66 -7.36 -15.60
N LYS A 214 -15.23 -6.47 -16.41
CA LYS A 214 -15.07 -5.03 -16.27
C LYS A 214 -15.92 -4.47 -15.13
N ASP A 215 -17.01 -5.16 -14.77
CA ASP A 215 -17.94 -4.72 -13.74
C ASP A 215 -17.52 -5.17 -12.33
N GLU A 216 -16.49 -6.03 -12.22
CA GLU A 216 -16.00 -6.51 -10.92
C GLU A 216 -15.01 -5.55 -10.25
N LYS A 217 -15.00 -5.58 -8.91
CA LYS A 217 -14.00 -4.92 -8.07
C LYS A 217 -12.83 -5.87 -7.87
N VAL A 218 -11.63 -5.39 -8.13
CA VAL A 218 -10.40 -6.16 -7.90
C VAL A 218 -9.88 -5.82 -6.51
N TYR A 219 -10.06 -6.74 -5.57
CA TYR A 219 -9.60 -6.58 -4.19
C TYR A 219 -8.13 -6.98 -4.04
N ILE A 220 -7.40 -6.18 -3.28
CA ILE A 220 -5.98 -6.37 -2.98
C ILE A 220 -5.81 -6.17 -1.48
N PHE A 221 -5.27 -7.18 -0.79
CA PHE A 221 -4.77 -7.04 0.56
C PHE A 221 -3.36 -6.44 0.51
N ASN A 222 -3.14 -5.34 1.23
CA ASN A 222 -1.84 -4.68 1.28
C ASN A 222 -1.39 -4.48 2.73
N THR A 223 -0.31 -5.14 3.12
CA THR A 223 0.26 -5.07 4.46
C THR A 223 0.70 -3.67 4.83
N ASP A 224 1.32 -2.92 3.90
CA ASP A 224 1.74 -1.52 4.15
C ASP A 224 0.55 -0.57 4.41
N LEU A 225 -0.65 -0.94 3.99
CA LEU A 225 -1.88 -0.17 4.26
C LEU A 225 -2.70 -0.76 5.40
N CYS A 226 -2.28 -1.92 5.93
CA CYS A 226 -2.92 -2.65 7.02
C CYS A 226 -4.40 -2.97 6.75
N ARG A 227 -4.80 -3.12 5.49
CA ARG A 227 -6.18 -3.42 5.08
C ARG A 227 -6.28 -3.93 3.65
N SER A 228 -7.43 -4.49 3.32
CA SER A 228 -7.82 -4.68 1.92
C SER A 228 -8.39 -3.40 1.32
N ILE A 229 -7.99 -3.14 0.08
CA ILE A 229 -8.51 -2.08 -0.79
C ILE A 229 -9.01 -2.71 -2.09
N TYR A 230 -9.64 -1.91 -2.95
CA TYR A 230 -10.05 -2.39 -4.27
C TYR A 230 -9.77 -1.38 -5.37
N ALA A 231 -9.60 -1.90 -6.58
CA ALA A 231 -9.50 -1.14 -7.81
C ALA A 231 -10.69 -1.45 -8.73
N VAL A 232 -11.06 -0.46 -9.54
CA VAL A 232 -12.20 -0.56 -10.48
C VAL A 232 -11.76 -0.27 -11.90
N TYR A 233 -12.40 -0.94 -12.87
CA TYR A 233 -12.09 -0.78 -14.28
C TYR A 233 -12.26 0.68 -14.75
N ARG A 234 -11.36 1.10 -15.64
CA ARG A 234 -11.37 2.43 -16.27
C ARG A 234 -11.35 2.36 -17.78
N LYS A 235 -10.42 1.61 -18.35
CA LYS A 235 -10.23 1.55 -19.81
C LYS A 235 -9.50 0.28 -20.25
N GLU A 236 -9.66 -0.05 -21.52
CA GLU A 236 -8.77 -1.00 -22.20
C GLU A 236 -7.44 -0.32 -22.51
N ILE A 237 -6.37 -1.10 -22.43
CA ILE A 237 -5.01 -0.69 -22.77
C ILE A 237 -4.36 -1.74 -23.66
N GLU A 238 -3.24 -1.39 -24.26
CA GLU A 238 -2.36 -2.34 -24.93
C GLU A 238 -0.93 -2.09 -24.43
N HIS A 239 -0.29 -3.13 -23.88
CA HIS A 239 1.10 -3.08 -23.42
C HIS A 239 1.90 -4.16 -24.13
N ARG A 240 2.97 -3.77 -24.83
CA ARG A 240 3.85 -4.69 -25.61
C ARG A 240 3.09 -5.64 -26.57
N GLY A 241 1.96 -5.18 -27.11
CA GLY A 241 1.09 -5.93 -28.03
C GLY A 241 0.13 -6.92 -27.35
N ILE A 242 -0.03 -6.82 -26.03
CA ILE A 242 -0.98 -7.58 -25.21
C ILE A 242 -2.09 -6.64 -24.76
N LYS A 243 -3.34 -7.02 -25.00
CA LYS A 243 -4.50 -6.24 -24.56
C LYS A 243 -4.72 -6.45 -23.07
N GLY A 244 -5.03 -5.39 -22.36
CA GLY A 244 -5.31 -5.44 -20.92
C GLY A 244 -6.41 -4.49 -20.50
N TYR A 245 -6.82 -4.63 -19.24
CA TYR A 245 -7.74 -3.74 -18.55
C TYR A 245 -6.98 -2.94 -17.52
N ARG A 246 -7.18 -1.62 -17.51
CA ARG A 246 -6.65 -0.73 -16.49
C ARG A 246 -7.68 -0.56 -15.38
N TYR A 247 -7.28 -0.95 -14.19
CA TYR A 247 -7.97 -0.73 -12.93
C TYR A 247 -7.27 0.38 -12.16
N GLU A 248 -8.04 1.22 -11.49
CA GLU A 248 -7.54 2.31 -10.65
C GLU A 248 -8.23 2.27 -9.30
N VAL A 249 -7.50 2.61 -8.23
CA VAL A 249 -8.08 2.75 -6.88
C VAL A 249 -9.01 3.97 -6.90
N PRO A 250 -10.32 3.80 -6.73
CA PRO A 250 -11.24 4.94 -6.75
C PRO A 250 -11.09 5.74 -5.46
N GLU A 251 -11.33 7.06 -5.54
CA GLU A 251 -11.17 7.96 -4.39
C GLU A 251 -12.03 7.56 -3.18
N GLU A 252 -13.17 6.90 -3.42
CA GLU A 252 -14.09 6.39 -2.39
C GLU A 252 -13.44 5.41 -1.41
N VAL A 253 -12.33 4.77 -1.79
CA VAL A 253 -11.52 3.94 -0.88
C VAL A 253 -10.93 4.78 0.25
N LEU A 254 -10.60 6.05 0.00
CA LEU A 254 -9.97 6.98 0.93
C LEU A 254 -10.89 8.13 1.38
N TYR A 255 -12.16 8.14 0.98
CA TYR A 255 -13.11 9.13 1.49
C TYR A 255 -13.34 8.97 3.00
N GLY A 256 -13.54 10.10 3.68
CA GLY A 256 -13.98 10.14 5.05
C GLY A 256 -15.35 9.50 5.22
N TRP A 257 -15.65 9.07 6.44
CA TRP A 257 -16.87 8.31 6.76
C TRP A 257 -18.17 9.08 6.47
N GLU A 258 -18.13 10.42 6.46
CA GLU A 258 -19.29 11.25 6.13
C GLU A 258 -19.72 11.06 4.66
N LYS A 259 -18.75 10.88 3.76
CA LYS A 259 -18.98 10.71 2.32
C LYS A 259 -19.06 9.25 1.92
N ASN A 260 -18.31 8.38 2.60
CA ASN A 260 -18.41 6.93 2.46
C ASN A 260 -18.60 6.26 3.84
N PRO A 261 -19.84 6.01 4.29
CA PRO A 261 -20.12 5.39 5.59
C PRO A 261 -19.46 4.03 5.83
N ASP A 262 -19.12 3.29 4.76
CA ASP A 262 -18.42 2.01 4.87
C ASP A 262 -17.00 2.19 5.45
N ASN A 263 -16.40 3.38 5.29
CA ASN A 263 -15.08 3.68 5.83
C ASN A 263 -15.09 4.04 7.33
N ARG A 264 -16.26 4.05 7.98
CA ARG A 264 -16.40 4.45 9.39
C ARG A 264 -15.49 3.67 10.33
N CYS A 265 -15.29 2.37 10.09
CA CYS A 265 -14.47 1.54 10.97
C CYS A 265 -12.95 1.72 10.78
N PHE A 266 -12.50 2.41 9.73
CA PHE A 266 -11.09 2.78 9.55
C PHE A 266 -10.71 4.08 10.27
N CYS A 267 -11.66 4.75 10.92
CA CYS A 267 -11.36 5.87 11.80
C CYS A 267 -10.94 5.35 13.18
N LEU A 268 -9.77 5.76 13.64
CA LEU A 268 -9.16 5.28 14.89
C LEU A 268 -9.57 6.06 16.14
N GLU A 269 -10.22 7.21 15.97
CA GLU A 269 -10.68 8.04 17.08
C GLU A 269 -12.20 7.90 17.32
N GLU A 270 -12.65 8.08 18.56
CA GLU A 270 -14.06 7.91 18.90
C GLU A 270 -14.95 9.00 18.28
N LEU A 271 -15.94 8.56 17.51
CA LEU A 271 -16.83 9.40 16.69
C LEU A 271 -17.77 10.36 17.44
N ASP A 272 -17.77 10.36 18.78
CA ASP A 272 -18.47 11.39 19.57
C ASP A 272 -17.80 12.76 19.42
N ASN A 273 -16.59 12.79 18.83
CA ASN A 273 -15.93 13.98 18.32
C ASN A 273 -15.84 13.88 16.79
N SER A 274 -16.77 14.49 16.04
CA SER A 274 -16.78 14.44 14.57
C SER A 274 -15.54 15.05 13.92
N GLU A 275 -14.76 15.85 14.67
CA GLU A 275 -13.48 16.45 14.25
C GLU A 275 -12.30 15.44 14.33
N ALA A 276 -12.55 14.19 14.73
CA ALA A 276 -11.50 13.23 15.10
C ALA A 276 -10.99 12.35 13.94
N CYS A 277 -11.78 12.16 12.87
CA CYS A 277 -11.31 11.47 11.67
C CYS A 277 -10.61 12.45 10.72
N LEU A 278 -9.57 12.00 10.01
CA LEU A 278 -8.66 12.87 9.23
C LEU A 278 -9.29 13.58 8.02
N GLY A 279 -10.48 13.18 7.57
CA GLY A 279 -11.15 13.72 6.38
C GLY A 279 -10.91 12.90 5.11
N ASP A 280 -11.33 13.43 3.96
CA ASP A 280 -11.15 12.76 2.65
C ASP A 280 -9.65 12.66 2.25
N GLY A 281 -9.29 11.54 1.63
CA GLY A 281 -7.99 11.30 0.99
C GLY A 281 -6.85 10.89 1.94
N LEU A 282 -7.17 10.62 3.21
CA LEU A 282 -6.21 10.33 4.27
C LEU A 282 -6.59 9.03 5.02
N LEU A 283 -5.60 8.20 5.32
CA LEU A 283 -5.74 6.98 6.11
C LEU A 283 -4.77 7.00 7.29
N ASP A 284 -5.29 6.87 8.51
CA ASP A 284 -4.47 6.79 9.73
C ASP A 284 -3.95 5.36 9.91
N LEU A 285 -2.63 5.17 9.86
CA LEU A 285 -1.98 3.86 10.02
C LEU A 285 -1.53 3.60 11.47
N SER A 286 -1.78 4.52 12.40
CA SER A 286 -1.28 4.40 13.78
C SER A 286 -1.76 3.15 14.52
N GLY A 287 -2.87 2.53 14.10
CA GLY A 287 -3.37 1.28 14.67
C GLY A 287 -2.49 0.06 14.37
N CYS A 288 -1.81 0.04 13.22
CA CYS A 288 -0.89 -1.04 12.85
C CYS A 288 0.59 -0.66 12.99
N GLU A 289 0.90 0.64 13.02
CA GLU A 289 2.26 1.17 13.15
C GLU A 289 2.65 1.45 14.61
N ASN A 290 2.23 0.60 15.56
CA ASN A 290 2.56 0.74 16.99
C ASN A 290 2.33 2.15 17.57
N HIS A 291 1.20 2.77 17.25
CA HIS A 291 0.81 4.13 17.66
C HIS A 291 1.67 5.27 17.10
N VAL A 292 2.55 5.00 16.14
CA VAL A 292 3.24 6.03 15.37
C VAL A 292 2.19 6.78 14.53
N PRO A 293 2.17 8.13 14.51
CA PRO A 293 1.12 8.91 13.87
C PRO A 293 1.35 9.04 12.35
N LEU A 294 1.53 7.89 11.69
CA LEU A 294 1.79 7.76 10.27
C LEU A 294 0.47 7.82 9.50
N ILE A 295 0.39 8.74 8.54
CA ILE A 295 -0.81 8.93 7.70
C ILE A 295 -0.46 8.62 6.25
N MET A 296 -1.23 7.75 5.63
CA MET A 296 -1.13 7.47 4.19
C MET A 296 -2.06 8.39 3.39
N SER A 297 -1.56 8.86 2.25
CA SER A 297 -2.33 9.54 1.21
C SER A 297 -1.85 9.13 -0.18
N LEU A 298 -2.54 9.57 -1.23
CA LEU A 298 -1.92 9.58 -2.56
C LEU A 298 -0.87 10.69 -2.66
N PRO A 299 0.10 10.59 -3.60
CA PRO A 299 1.16 11.60 -3.75
C PRO A 299 0.62 13.01 -3.99
N HIS A 300 1.30 13.97 -3.37
CA HIS A 300 0.92 15.38 -3.32
C HIS A 300 -0.52 15.61 -2.80
N PHE A 301 -1.00 14.71 -1.94
CA PHE A 301 -2.38 14.72 -1.41
C PHE A 301 -3.45 14.69 -2.51
N LEU A 302 -3.20 13.96 -3.60
CA LEU A 302 -4.22 13.71 -4.61
C LEU A 302 -5.50 13.14 -3.94
N SER A 303 -6.65 13.71 -4.29
CA SER A 303 -7.98 13.37 -3.76
C SER A 303 -8.21 13.68 -2.27
N ALA A 304 -7.30 14.42 -1.61
CA ALA A 304 -7.53 14.92 -0.25
C ALA A 304 -8.23 16.28 -0.24
N GLU A 305 -8.74 16.66 0.94
CA GLU A 305 -9.36 17.97 1.14
C GLU A 305 -8.39 19.14 0.96
N GLN A 306 -8.91 20.30 0.52
CA GLN A 306 -8.11 21.52 0.37
C GLN A 306 -7.48 21.97 1.69
N SER A 307 -8.18 21.76 2.81
CA SER A 307 -7.69 22.03 4.17
C SER A 307 -6.37 21.33 4.47
N THR A 308 -6.20 20.09 4.02
CA THR A 308 -4.96 19.31 4.14
C THR A 308 -3.84 19.90 3.31
N MET A 309 -4.12 20.27 2.06
CA MET A 309 -3.11 20.91 1.19
C MET A 309 -2.67 22.27 1.73
N ASP A 310 -3.59 23.04 2.32
CA ASP A 310 -3.33 24.37 2.88
C ASP A 310 -2.44 24.33 4.14
N MET A 311 -2.22 23.15 4.74
CA MET A 311 -1.28 22.96 5.87
C MET A 311 0.19 23.05 5.43
N VAL A 312 0.47 22.84 4.14
CA VAL A 312 1.82 22.80 3.58
C VAL A 312 2.11 24.11 2.84
N ALA A 313 3.30 24.68 3.03
CA ALA A 313 3.61 26.02 2.55
C ALA A 313 3.76 26.12 1.02
N GLY A 314 3.98 24.99 0.34
CA GLY A 314 4.12 24.91 -1.12
C GLY A 314 4.61 23.54 -1.59
N GLY A 315 5.06 23.45 -2.85
CA GLY A 315 5.68 22.24 -3.39
C GLY A 315 4.72 21.11 -3.79
N LEU A 316 3.44 21.20 -3.41
CA LEU A 316 2.41 20.24 -3.78
C LEU A 316 1.82 20.52 -5.16
N SER A 317 1.66 19.50 -6.00
CA SER A 317 1.07 19.61 -7.34
C SER A 317 0.36 18.29 -7.69
N PRO A 318 -0.82 18.01 -7.11
CA PRO A 318 -1.54 16.77 -7.37
C PRO A 318 -1.90 16.64 -8.86
N SER A 319 -1.70 15.45 -9.42
CA SER A 319 -1.97 15.12 -10.82
C SER A 319 -2.45 13.68 -10.89
N GLU A 320 -3.63 13.42 -11.44
CA GLU A 320 -4.13 12.06 -11.64
C GLU A 320 -3.17 11.25 -12.53
N GLU A 321 -2.59 11.87 -13.56
CA GLU A 321 -1.66 11.18 -14.47
C GLU A 321 -0.39 10.74 -13.74
N GLU A 322 0.17 11.61 -12.88
CA GLU A 322 1.43 11.33 -12.19
C GLU A 322 1.24 10.55 -10.88
N HIS A 323 0.13 10.72 -10.16
CA HIS A 323 -0.02 10.30 -8.77
C HIS A 323 -1.11 9.24 -8.55
N GLN A 324 -1.88 8.88 -9.57
CA GLN A 324 -2.86 7.80 -9.45
C GLN A 324 -2.17 6.43 -9.34
N THR A 325 -2.65 5.61 -8.40
CA THR A 325 -2.34 4.19 -8.30
C THR A 325 -3.19 3.39 -9.28
N TYR A 326 -2.54 2.54 -10.07
CA TYR A 326 -3.19 1.74 -11.09
C TYR A 326 -2.55 0.36 -11.24
N LEU A 327 -3.36 -0.55 -11.78
CA LEU A 327 -3.00 -1.91 -12.12
C LEU A 327 -3.57 -2.23 -13.50
N GLU A 328 -2.74 -2.76 -14.39
CA GLU A 328 -3.11 -3.16 -15.73
C GLU A 328 -2.98 -4.69 -15.82
N ILE A 329 -4.09 -5.37 -16.15
CA ILE A 329 -4.18 -6.84 -16.09
C ILE A 329 -4.60 -7.38 -17.46
N GLU A 330 -4.00 -8.49 -17.89
CA GLU A 330 -4.50 -9.25 -19.04
C GLU A 330 -5.73 -10.07 -18.60
N PRO A 331 -6.93 -9.79 -19.15
CA PRO A 331 -8.18 -10.28 -18.57
C PRO A 331 -8.42 -11.78 -18.74
N LEU A 332 -7.83 -12.45 -19.74
CA LEU A 332 -8.06 -13.87 -19.94
C LEU A 332 -7.29 -14.73 -18.92
N THR A 333 -6.09 -14.31 -18.56
CA THR A 333 -5.19 -15.03 -17.65
C THR A 333 -5.17 -14.47 -16.24
N GLY A 334 -5.57 -13.21 -16.04
CA GLY A 334 -5.44 -12.53 -14.74
C GLY A 334 -4.02 -12.07 -14.41
N LEU A 335 -3.11 -12.11 -15.39
CA LEU A 335 -1.71 -11.72 -15.19
C LEU A 335 -1.53 -10.20 -15.22
N PRO A 336 -0.86 -9.60 -14.22
CA PRO A 336 -0.46 -8.21 -14.27
C PRO A 336 0.48 -7.93 -15.44
N LEU A 337 0.18 -6.88 -16.20
CA LEU A 337 1.01 -6.34 -17.28
C LEU A 337 1.87 -5.18 -16.77
N ARG A 338 1.27 -4.30 -15.98
CA ARG A 338 1.93 -3.17 -15.32
C ARG A 338 1.22 -2.86 -14.01
N LEU A 339 1.96 -2.57 -12.97
CA LEU A 339 1.43 -2.06 -11.70
C LEU A 339 2.25 -0.84 -11.29
N ALA A 340 1.55 0.19 -10.83
CA ALA A 340 2.13 1.38 -10.25
C ALA A 340 1.39 1.67 -8.94
N LYS A 341 1.95 1.22 -7.83
CA LYS A 341 1.46 1.54 -6.49
C LYS A 341 2.15 2.82 -6.03
N LYS A 342 1.36 3.88 -5.93
CA LYS A 342 1.81 5.22 -5.57
C LYS A 342 1.18 5.64 -4.26
N VAL A 343 2.02 5.81 -3.25
CA VAL A 343 1.59 6.16 -1.90
C VAL A 343 2.47 7.27 -1.35
N GLN A 344 1.92 8.07 -0.46
CA GLN A 344 2.64 9.10 0.27
C GLN A 344 2.46 8.87 1.76
N PHE A 345 3.59 8.85 2.46
CA PHE A 345 3.65 8.78 3.90
C PHE A 345 3.79 10.19 4.47
N ASN A 346 2.97 10.48 5.46
CA ASN A 346 2.87 11.76 6.12
C ASN A 346 2.89 11.56 7.62
N LEU A 347 3.24 12.60 8.36
CA LEU A 347 3.28 12.56 9.83
C LEU A 347 2.24 13.52 10.40
N LYS A 348 1.32 12.99 11.21
CA LYS A 348 0.36 13.80 11.97
C LYS A 348 1.04 14.32 13.23
N ILE A 349 1.07 15.63 13.39
CA ILE A 349 1.62 16.30 14.56
C ILE A 349 0.47 16.94 15.31
N SER A 350 0.13 16.36 16.46
CA SER A 350 -0.89 16.89 17.36
C SER A 350 -0.34 18.04 18.21
N HIS A 351 -1.20 19.02 18.47
CA HIS A 351 -0.91 20.12 19.39
C HIS A 351 -0.61 19.67 20.83
N GLU A 352 -1.02 18.46 21.20
CA GLU A 352 -0.76 17.89 22.53
C GLU A 352 0.73 17.57 22.77
N LEU A 353 1.53 17.51 21.69
CA LEU A 353 2.97 17.27 21.73
C LEU A 353 3.79 18.57 21.96
N THR A 354 3.14 19.72 22.12
CA THR A 354 3.76 21.07 22.29
C THR A 354 4.65 21.24 23.54
N GLY A 355 4.75 20.22 24.38
CA GLY A 355 5.57 20.26 25.59
C GLY A 355 7.08 20.35 25.35
N LEU A 356 7.57 20.14 24.11
CA LEU A 356 8.95 20.37 23.74
C LEU A 356 9.11 21.72 23.03
N VAL A 357 10.06 22.54 23.50
CA VAL A 357 10.35 23.87 22.93
C VAL A 357 10.62 23.78 21.42
N ALA A 358 11.27 22.71 20.98
CA ALA A 358 11.53 22.43 19.57
C ALA A 358 10.26 22.38 18.71
N MET A 359 9.14 21.89 19.26
CA MET A 359 7.87 21.71 18.53
C MET A 359 6.94 22.93 18.65
N ALA A 360 7.12 23.76 19.69
CA ALA A 360 6.24 24.88 19.98
C ALA A 360 6.23 25.97 18.89
N ASP A 361 7.36 26.20 18.23
CA ASP A 361 7.46 27.18 17.13
C ASP A 361 6.79 26.71 15.82
N PHE A 362 6.59 25.40 15.67
CA PHE A 362 6.08 24.75 14.47
C PHE A 362 4.57 24.50 14.54
N ILE A 363 4.06 24.20 15.74
CA ILE A 363 2.63 24.06 16.00
C ILE A 363 2.05 25.46 16.25
N LYS A 364 2.00 26.29 15.19
CA LYS A 364 1.31 27.58 15.26
C LYS A 364 -0.20 27.33 15.12
N HIS A 365 -0.97 27.79 16.11
CA HIS A 365 -2.44 27.86 16.14
C HIS A 365 -3.21 26.66 16.70
N GLY A 366 -2.59 25.79 17.51
CA GLY A 366 -3.34 24.81 18.30
C GLY A 366 -4.11 23.75 17.48
N ASN A 367 -3.84 23.66 16.18
CA ASN A 367 -4.45 22.69 15.28
C ASN A 367 -3.44 21.56 14.97
N THR A 368 -3.98 20.38 14.70
CA THR A 368 -3.24 19.24 14.15
C THR A 368 -2.71 19.58 12.76
N THR A 369 -1.45 19.23 12.49
CA THR A 369 -0.81 19.45 11.18
C THR A 369 -0.39 18.10 10.59
N ILE A 370 -0.62 17.90 9.30
CA ILE A 370 -0.15 16.72 8.55
C ILE A 370 0.99 17.16 7.65
N LEU A 371 2.20 16.63 7.89
CA LEU A 371 3.39 16.97 7.12
C LEU A 371 3.77 15.82 6.17
N PRO A 372 3.88 16.05 4.86
CA PRO A 372 4.36 15.03 3.94
C PRO A 372 5.83 14.72 4.18
N LEU A 373 6.19 13.43 4.20
CA LEU A 373 7.56 12.97 4.41
C LEU A 373 8.18 12.52 3.09
N VAL A 374 7.55 11.53 2.46
CA VAL A 374 8.04 10.87 1.25
C VAL A 374 6.87 10.26 0.51
N TRP A 375 6.93 10.28 -0.82
CA TRP A 375 6.06 9.47 -1.65
C TRP A 375 6.88 8.46 -2.45
N VAL A 376 6.31 7.29 -2.67
CA VAL A 376 6.95 6.15 -3.30
C VAL A 376 6.08 5.68 -4.45
N ASN A 377 6.73 5.31 -5.56
CA ASN A 377 6.10 4.61 -6.69
C ASN A 377 6.76 3.25 -6.83
N GLU A 378 6.13 2.25 -6.26
CA GLU A 378 6.47 0.85 -6.47
C GLU A 378 5.89 0.45 -7.84
N TYR A 379 6.80 0.18 -8.78
CA TYR A 379 6.46 -0.01 -10.19
C TYR A 379 7.02 -1.32 -10.70
N THR A 380 6.15 -2.12 -11.30
CA THR A 380 6.54 -3.31 -12.05
C THR A 380 5.90 -3.31 -13.42
N GLU A 381 6.62 -3.80 -14.41
CA GLU A 381 6.09 -4.00 -15.75
C GLU A 381 6.61 -5.30 -16.37
N LEU A 382 5.76 -5.92 -17.18
CA LEU A 382 6.14 -7.04 -18.01
C LEU A 382 7.18 -6.57 -19.04
N ASP A 383 8.36 -7.18 -19.02
CA ASP A 383 9.44 -6.92 -19.99
C ASP A 383 9.15 -7.53 -21.39
N GLU A 384 10.02 -7.23 -22.36
CA GLU A 384 9.85 -7.71 -23.74
C GLU A 384 9.98 -9.22 -23.89
N GLU A 385 10.93 -9.85 -23.19
CA GLU A 385 11.18 -11.29 -23.29
C GLU A 385 9.98 -12.08 -22.76
N ASN A 386 9.48 -11.69 -21.59
CA ASN A 386 8.33 -12.29 -20.96
C ASN A 386 7.03 -12.00 -21.73
N ALA A 387 6.88 -10.81 -22.32
CA ALA A 387 5.77 -10.51 -23.21
C ALA A 387 5.80 -11.37 -24.48
N ASP A 388 6.95 -11.57 -25.11
CA ASP A 388 7.11 -12.43 -26.28
C ASP A 388 6.84 -13.89 -25.94
N ARG A 389 7.33 -14.35 -24.78
CA ARG A 389 7.06 -15.69 -24.25
C ARG A 389 5.55 -15.90 -24.01
N TRP A 390 4.86 -14.92 -23.43
CA TRP A 390 3.41 -14.97 -23.24
C TRP A 390 2.67 -15.00 -24.58
N LYS A 391 3.07 -14.17 -25.55
CA LYS A 391 2.45 -14.13 -26.89
C LYS A 391 2.59 -15.47 -27.64
N ASP A 392 3.74 -16.13 -27.54
CA ASP A 392 3.96 -17.43 -28.20
C ASP A 392 3.22 -18.57 -27.50
N LYS A 393 3.30 -18.64 -26.16
CA LYS A 393 2.71 -19.75 -25.40
C LYS A 393 1.19 -19.62 -25.21
N VAL A 394 0.69 -18.42 -24.95
CA VAL A 394 -0.72 -18.17 -24.60
C VAL A 394 -1.43 -17.45 -25.73
N GLY A 395 -0.89 -16.30 -26.17
CA GLY A 395 -1.52 -15.47 -27.20
C GLY A 395 -1.77 -16.21 -28.52
N ARG A 396 -0.87 -17.10 -28.93
CA ARG A 396 -1.01 -17.93 -30.13
C ARG A 396 -2.15 -18.93 -30.02
N LEU A 397 -2.32 -19.56 -28.84
CA LEU A 397 -3.42 -20.49 -28.59
C LEU A 397 -4.77 -19.76 -28.61
N ILE A 398 -4.85 -18.59 -27.98
CA ILE A 398 -6.05 -17.74 -27.98
C ILE A 398 -6.44 -17.35 -29.40
N LYS A 399 -5.49 -16.81 -30.19
CA LYS A 399 -5.73 -16.45 -31.60
C LYS A 399 -6.12 -17.66 -32.43
N GLY A 400 -5.47 -18.81 -32.22
CA GLY A 400 -5.79 -20.06 -32.90
C GLY A 400 -7.21 -20.52 -32.61
N ASN A 401 -7.67 -20.44 -31.36
CA ASN A 401 -9.03 -20.77 -30.96
C ASN A 401 -10.05 -19.80 -31.58
N GLU A 402 -9.76 -18.51 -31.61
CA GLU A 402 -10.65 -17.51 -32.22
C GLU A 402 -10.79 -17.74 -33.73
N ILE A 403 -9.68 -17.95 -34.44
CA ILE A 403 -9.69 -18.29 -35.87
C ILE A 403 -10.45 -19.61 -36.08
N GLY A 404 -10.18 -20.63 -35.26
CA GLY A 404 -10.84 -21.92 -35.31
C GLY A 404 -12.36 -21.81 -35.17
N ARG A 405 -12.85 -21.00 -34.22
CA ARG A 405 -14.28 -20.72 -34.03
C ARG A 405 -14.92 -20.17 -35.30
N TRP A 406 -14.32 -19.16 -35.92
CA TRP A 406 -14.84 -18.55 -37.15
C TRP A 406 -14.78 -19.51 -38.35
N VAL A 407 -13.70 -20.30 -38.47
CA VAL A 407 -13.58 -21.32 -39.51
C VAL A 407 -14.65 -22.40 -39.35
N LEU A 408 -14.88 -22.90 -38.14
CA LEU A 408 -15.91 -23.92 -37.87
C LEU A 408 -17.32 -23.39 -38.18
N LEU A 409 -17.63 -22.14 -37.82
CA LEU A 409 -18.88 -21.49 -38.18
C LEU A 409 -19.06 -21.38 -39.70
N ALA A 410 -18.02 -20.96 -40.42
CA ALA A 410 -18.05 -20.85 -41.88
C ALA A 410 -18.25 -22.22 -42.55
N VAL A 411 -17.57 -23.27 -42.06
CA VAL A 411 -17.74 -24.64 -42.55
C VAL A 411 -19.15 -25.15 -42.27
N GLY A 412 -19.69 -24.91 -41.07
CA GLY A 412 -21.06 -25.28 -40.72
C GLY A 412 -22.10 -24.63 -41.63
N LEU A 413 -21.96 -23.33 -41.91
CA LEU A 413 -22.82 -22.61 -42.85
C LEU A 413 -22.72 -23.15 -44.27
N ALA A 414 -21.51 -23.49 -44.73
CA ALA A 414 -21.30 -24.08 -46.06
C ALA A 414 -21.97 -25.47 -46.19
N VAL A 415 -21.85 -26.31 -45.16
CA VAL A 415 -22.50 -27.63 -45.11
C VAL A 415 -24.03 -27.49 -45.09
N ALA A 416 -24.57 -26.57 -44.29
CA ALA A 416 -26.00 -26.30 -44.25
C ALA A 416 -26.53 -25.79 -45.59
N ALA A 417 -25.81 -24.88 -46.25
CA ALA A 417 -26.16 -24.39 -47.57
C ALA A 417 -26.15 -25.52 -48.62
N LEU A 418 -25.13 -26.38 -48.59
CA LEU A 418 -25.06 -27.56 -49.47
C LEU A 418 -26.24 -28.51 -49.22
N GLY A 419 -26.56 -28.79 -47.95
CA GLY A 419 -27.71 -29.60 -47.56
C GLY A 419 -29.04 -29.02 -48.07
N ALA A 420 -29.24 -27.71 -47.94
CA ALA A 420 -30.41 -27.03 -48.47
C ALA A 420 -30.50 -27.16 -50.00
N VAL A 421 -29.40 -26.95 -50.72
CA VAL A 421 -29.35 -27.11 -52.19
C VAL A 421 -29.71 -28.55 -52.60
N LEU A 422 -29.18 -29.55 -51.91
CA LEU A 422 -29.49 -30.96 -52.18
C LEU A 422 -30.96 -31.27 -51.89
N PHE A 423 -31.52 -30.77 -50.78
CA PHE A 423 -32.93 -30.93 -50.43
C PHE A 423 -33.86 -30.31 -51.48
N PHE A 424 -33.62 -29.07 -51.90
CA PHE A 424 -34.45 -28.41 -52.93
C PHE A 424 -34.31 -29.09 -54.30
N ARG A 425 -33.12 -29.60 -54.66
CA ARG A 425 -32.93 -30.40 -55.87
C ARG A 425 -33.67 -31.74 -55.80
N GLY A 426 -33.67 -32.41 -54.64
CA GLY A 426 -34.43 -33.64 -54.41
C GLY A 426 -35.94 -33.40 -54.53
N LYS A 427 -36.46 -32.34 -53.90
CA LYS A 427 -37.88 -31.97 -53.98
C LYS A 427 -38.31 -31.63 -55.42
N LYS A 428 -37.47 -30.95 -56.20
CA LYS A 428 -37.73 -30.71 -57.64
C LYS A 428 -37.80 -32.00 -58.46
N ARG A 429 -37.01 -33.02 -58.12
CA ARG A 429 -37.03 -34.33 -58.80
C ARG A 429 -38.24 -35.20 -58.44
N MET A 430 -38.86 -34.99 -57.27
CA MET A 430 -40.07 -35.72 -56.86
C MET A 430 -41.38 -35.11 -57.37
N ASN A 431 -41.35 -33.84 -57.81
CA ASN A 431 -42.50 -33.10 -58.35
C ASN A 431 -42.55 -33.11 -59.89
N ILE A 432 -41.72 -33.92 -60.54
CA ILE A 432 -41.73 -34.25 -61.98
C ILE A 432 -42.01 -35.75 -62.05
#